data_AF-A0A0D1EML0-F1
#
_entry.id   AF-A0A0D1EML0-F1
#
_cell.length_a   1.000
_cell.length_b   1.000
_cell.length_c   1.000
_cell.angle_alpha   90.00
_cell.angle_beta   90.00
_cell.angle_gamma   90.00
#
_symmetry.space_group_name_H-M   'P 1'
#
loop_
_entity.id
_entity.type
_entity.pdbx_description
1 polymer ?
#
loop_
_entity_poly.entity_id
_entity_poly.type
_entity_poly.pdbx_seq_one_letter_code
_entity_poly.pdbx_strand_id
1 'polypeptide(L)' 'MIGGPESVAHHVRDREEVVEEGEFIVVPHGVEHCPVALTETCEVVLLEPATTVNTDIATDGRRVEDLTVV' A
#
# COMPACT_ATOMS: atom_id res chain seq x y z
N MET A 1 0.32 4.72 21.62
CA MET A 1 -0.12 6.08 21.25
C MET A 1 1.11 6.92 20.89
N ILE A 2 1.66 6.71 19.69
CA ILE A 2 2.37 7.76 18.95
C ILE A 2 2.51 7.22 17.53
N GLY A 3 1.36 7.11 16.85
CA GLY A 3 1.38 7.27 15.40
C GLY A 3 1.59 8.75 15.16
N GLY A 4 2.66 9.11 14.46
CA GLY A 4 2.86 10.46 13.95
C GLY A 4 1.71 10.88 13.02
N PRO A 5 1.74 12.13 12.52
CA PRO A 5 0.73 12.62 11.59
C PRO A 5 0.65 11.85 10.26
N GLU A 6 1.54 10.90 10.01
CA GLU A 6 1.72 10.21 8.72
C GLU A 6 1.67 8.68 8.82
N SER A 7 1.19 8.11 9.94
CA SER A 7 1.19 6.66 10.14
C SER A 7 0.03 5.95 9.43
N VAL A 8 0.28 4.73 8.94
CA VAL A 8 -0.72 3.85 8.33
C VAL A 8 -0.87 2.57 9.15
N ALA A 9 -2.10 2.19 9.45
CA ALA A 9 -2.42 0.85 9.93
C ALA A 9 -2.66 -0.08 8.74
N HIS A 10 -1.97 -1.21 8.70
CA HIS A 10 -2.17 -2.25 7.70
C HIS A 10 -2.85 -3.44 8.34
N HIS A 11 -4.09 -3.72 7.95
CA HIS A 11 -4.78 -4.94 8.39
C HIS A 11 -4.34 -6.10 7.51
N VAL A 12 -3.60 -7.06 8.06
CA VAL A 12 -3.04 -8.22 7.34
C VAL A 12 -3.68 -9.48 7.93
N ARG A 13 -4.80 -9.93 7.33
CA ARG A 13 -5.68 -11.01 7.87
C ARG A 13 -6.12 -10.81 9.33
N ASP A 14 -5.35 -11.30 10.30
CA ASP A 14 -5.69 -11.34 11.74
C ASP A 14 -4.80 -10.41 12.58
N ARG A 15 -3.97 -9.58 11.94
CA ARG A 15 -3.04 -8.66 12.61
C ARG A 15 -3.14 -7.26 12.06
N GLU A 16 -2.97 -6.29 12.95
CA GLU A 16 -2.85 -4.89 12.62
C GLU A 16 -1.40 -4.48 12.84
N GLU A 17 -0.75 -4.04 11.78
CA GLU A 17 0.62 -3.51 11.83
C GLU A 17 0.54 -2.00 11.63
N VAL A 18 1.06 -1.22 12.58
CA VAL A 18 1.21 0.23 12.42
C VAL A 18 2.58 0.48 11.80
N VAL A 19 2.60 1.18 10.67
CA VAL A 19 3.82 1.56 9.95
C VAL A 19 4.01 3.06 10.14
N GLU A 20 5.13 3.42 10.76
CA GLU A 20 5.56 4.80 10.95
C GLU A 20 6.42 5.30 9.77
N GLU A 21 6.70 6.61 9.74
CA GLU A 21 7.55 7.21 8.72
C GLU A 21 8.94 6.54 8.65
N GLY A 22 9.37 6.17 7.44
CA GLY A 22 10.65 5.49 7.20
C GLY A 22 10.63 3.98 7.44
N GLU A 23 9.52 3.43 7.93
CA GLU A 23 9.32 2.00 8.05
C GLU A 23 8.69 1.40 6.79
N PHE A 24 8.85 0.09 6.62
CA PHE A 24 8.18 -0.64 5.55
C PHE A 24 7.83 -2.05 6.03
N ILE A 25 6.78 -2.61 5.44
CA ILE A 25 6.39 -4.01 5.66
C ILE A 25 6.33 -4.74 4.33
N VAL A 26 6.50 -6.05 4.38
CA VAL A 26 6.30 -6.93 3.22
C VAL A 26 5.08 -7.79 3.49
N VAL A 27 4.03 -7.61 2.68
CA VAL A 27 2.83 -8.44 2.74
C VAL A 27 3.08 -9.70 1.91
N PRO A 28 3.00 -10.91 2.49
CA PRO A 28 3.17 -12.14 1.72
C PRO A 28 2.11 -12.30 0.63
N HIS A 29 2.49 -12.95 -0.47
CA HIS A 29 1.58 -13.18 -1.60
C HIS A 29 0.31 -13.94 -1.16
N GLY A 30 -0.87 -13.48 -1.61
CA GLY A 30 -2.17 -14.08 -1.28
C GLY A 30 -2.68 -13.76 0.13
N VAL A 31 -2.10 -12.76 0.78
CA VAL A 31 -2.59 -12.22 2.06
C VAL A 31 -3.43 -10.98 1.77
N GLU A 32 -4.70 -11.03 2.20
CA GLU A 32 -5.58 -9.86 2.16
C GLU A 32 -5.03 -8.79 3.08
N HIS A 33 -5.00 -7.56 2.56
CA HIS A 33 -4.36 -6.45 3.22
C HIS A 33 -5.15 -5.16 2.98
N CYS A 34 -5.41 -4.39 4.03
CA CYS A 34 -6.22 -3.16 3.97
C CYS A 34 -5.48 -2.01 4.69
N PRO A 35 -4.74 -1.16 3.97
CA PRO A 35 -4.07 0.00 4.54
C PRO A 35 -5.08 1.10 4.86
N VAL A 36 -4.98 1.67 6.06
CA VAL A 36 -5.84 2.74 6.59
C VAL A 36 -4.96 3.81 7.22
N ALA A 37 -5.11 5.05 6.77
CA ALA A 37 -4.43 6.18 7.42
C ALA A 37 -4.97 6.38 8.85
N LEU A 38 -4.07 6.54 9.82
CA LEU A 38 -4.45 6.80 11.22
C LEU A 38 -4.79 8.28 11.47
N THR A 39 -4.48 9.15 10.51
CA THR A 39 -4.70 10.60 10.53
C THR A 39 -5.40 11.06 9.25
N GLU A 40 -5.60 12.38 9.09
CA GLU A 40 -6.35 12.91 7.93
C GLU A 40 -5.66 12.67 6.58
N THR A 41 -4.33 12.76 6.53
CA THR A 41 -3.56 12.55 5.29
C THR A 41 -2.31 11.74 5.58
N CYS A 42 -2.05 10.77 4.71
CA CYS A 42 -0.84 9.99 4.70
C CYS A 42 -0.48 9.68 3.25
N GLU A 43 0.81 9.74 2.95
CA GLU A 43 1.37 9.35 1.66
C GLU A 43 2.14 8.03 1.84
N VAL A 44 1.85 7.06 0.98
CA VAL A 44 2.54 5.76 0.98
C VAL A 44 3.06 5.42 -0.40
N VAL A 45 4.13 4.63 -0.44
CA VAL A 45 4.63 4.01 -1.67
C VAL A 45 4.28 2.53 -1.64
N LEU A 46 3.48 2.09 -2.62
CA LEU A 46 3.20 0.68 -2.85
C LEU A 46 4.12 0.14 -3.94
N LEU A 47 4.86 -0.93 -3.63
CA LEU A 47 5.64 -1.68 -4.60
C LEU A 47 4.90 -2.97 -4.92
N GLU A 48 4.30 -3.04 -6.10
CA GLU A 48 3.52 -4.19 -6.56
C GLU A 48 4.26 -4.95 -7.67
N PRO A 49 3.94 -6.25 -7.89
CA PRO A 49 4.46 -6.99 -9.03
C PRO A 49 4.22 -6.24 -10.34
N ALA A 50 5.15 -6.34 -11.29
CA ALA A 50 4.99 -5.74 -12.62
C ALA A 50 3.78 -6.29 -13.40
N THR A 51 3.17 -7.38 -12.93
CA THR A 51 1.95 -7.98 -13.47
C THR A 51 0.67 -7.43 -12.85
N THR A 52 0.77 -6.55 -11.85
CA THR A 52 -0.41 -5.94 -11.22
C THR A 52 -0.77 -4.66 -11.96
N VAL A 53 -1.99 -4.61 -12.50
CA VAL A 53 -2.55 -3.37 -13.06
C VAL A 53 -3.06 -2.54 -11.90
N ASN A 54 -2.57 -1.31 -11.77
CA ASN A 54 -3.07 -0.38 -10.77
C ASN A 54 -4.61 -0.19 -10.93
N THR A 55 -5.35 -0.48 -9.87
CA THR A 55 -6.82 -0.55 -9.89
C THR A 55 -7.52 0.79 -9.63
N ASP A 56 -6.78 1.88 -9.48
CA ASP A 56 -7.35 3.22 -9.26
C ASP A 56 -8.19 3.67 -10.48
N ILE A 57 -9.05 4.67 -10.32
CA ILE A 57 -9.82 5.29 -11.41
C ILE A 57 -9.00 6.30 -12.22
N ALA A 58 -7.80 6.65 -11.77
CA ALA A 58 -6.90 7.53 -12.49
C ALA A 58 -6.46 6.88 -13.82
N THR A 59 -6.76 7.55 -14.93
CA THR A 59 -6.40 7.13 -16.30
C THR A 59 -5.22 7.93 -16.87
N ASP A 60 -4.36 8.45 -16.00
CA ASP A 60 -3.19 9.21 -16.43
C ASP A 60 -2.08 8.30 -16.99
N GLY A 61 -1.03 8.90 -17.53
CA GLY A 61 0.06 8.18 -18.21
C GLY A 61 0.87 7.23 -17.31
N ARG A 62 0.58 7.15 -16.01
CA ARG A 62 1.17 6.18 -15.07
C ARG A 62 0.38 4.87 -14.98
N ARG A 63 -0.86 4.81 -15.49
CA ARG A 63 -1.61 3.55 -15.62
C ARG A 63 -1.12 2.79 -16.84
N VAL A 64 -0.51 1.62 -16.62
CA VAL A 64 -0.05 0.73 -17.69
C VAL A 64 -0.90 -0.54 -17.67
N GLU A 65 -1.57 -0.84 -18.78
CA GLU A 65 -2.41 -2.04 -18.92
C GLU A 65 -1.71 -3.16 -19.70
N ASP A 66 -0.77 -2.80 -20.59
CA ASP A 66 0.10 -3.74 -21.30
C ASP A 66 1.33 -4.04 -20.43
N LEU A 67 1.17 -5.00 -19.54
CA LEU A 67 2.19 -5.41 -18.59
C LEU A 67 3.07 -6.50 -19.21
N THR A 68 4.21 -6.11 -19.79
CA THR A 68 5.23 -7.05 -20.25
C THR A 68 6.08 -7.54 -19.08
N VAL A 69 6.08 -8.85 -18.84
CA VAL A 69 7.03 -9.47 -17.90
C VAL A 69 8.33 -9.69 -18.66
N VAL A 70 9.39 -9.01 -18.21
CA VAL A 70 10.76 -9.17 -18.76
C VAL A 70 11.38 -10.49 -18.33
#